data_AF-A0A800F4U2-F1
#
_entry.id   AF-A0A800F4U2-F1
#
_cell.length_a   1.000
_cell.length_b   1.000
_cell.length_c   1.000
_cell.angle_alpha   90.00
_cell.angle_beta   90.00
_cell.angle_gamma   90.00
#
_symmetry.space_group_name_H-M   'P 1'
#
loop_
_entity.id
_entity.type
_entity.pdbx_description
1 polymer ?
#
loop_
_entity_poly.entity_id
_entity_poly.type
_entity_poly.pdbx_seq_one_letter_code
_entity_poly.pdbx_strand_id
1 'polypeptide(L)'
;MSKRAGAALVAGVILITAVALLLPRLSQERRAQERAMAAQFYQGRCAMCHEVEGGIGPRLDARVLASYGTAQRLFNYIRLAMPYGAPRTLSNEEYWRSVGHLLRSRGLVPEDAVVNGETAEGISLEAGAS
;
A
#
# COMPACT_ATOMS: atom_id res chain seq x y z
N MET A 1 30.59 -37.95 24.72
CA MET A 1 30.05 -37.30 23.50
C MET A 1 28.66 -36.65 23.64
N SER A 2 27.86 -36.86 24.70
CA SER A 2 26.45 -36.39 24.80
C SER A 2 26.25 -34.86 24.98
N LYS A 3 27.13 -34.16 25.71
CA LYS A 3 26.94 -32.72 26.04
C LYS A 3 27.01 -31.77 24.83
N ARG A 4 27.81 -32.12 23.82
CA ARG A 4 27.95 -31.31 22.59
C ARG A 4 26.71 -31.39 21.69
N ALA A 5 26.06 -32.56 21.64
CA ALA A 5 24.82 -32.75 20.92
C ALA A 5 23.66 -31.96 21.56
N GLY A 6 23.57 -31.96 22.90
CA GLY A 6 22.56 -31.18 23.62
C GLY A 6 22.72 -29.66 23.46
N ALA A 7 23.96 -29.15 23.50
CA ALA A 7 24.22 -27.72 23.31
C ALA A 7 23.89 -27.23 21.89
N ALA A 8 24.20 -28.02 20.86
CA ALA A 8 23.89 -27.69 19.48
C ALA A 8 22.37 -27.65 19.22
N LEU A 9 21.61 -28.57 19.84
CA LEU A 9 20.16 -28.63 19.71
C LEU A 9 19.47 -27.44 20.37
N VAL A 10 19.93 -27.05 21.57
CA VAL A 10 19.43 -25.86 22.28
C VAL A 10 19.74 -24.58 21.52
N ALA A 11 20.97 -24.41 21.02
CA ALA A 11 21.34 -23.25 20.21
C ALA A 11 20.51 -23.16 18.91
N GLY A 12 20.25 -24.29 18.26
CA GLY A 12 19.39 -24.36 17.06
C GLY A 12 17.94 -23.96 17.35
N VAL A 13 17.35 -24.46 18.44
CA VAL A 13 15.99 -24.10 18.85
C VAL A 13 15.90 -22.60 19.17
N ILE A 14 16.85 -22.05 19.93
CA ILE A 14 16.88 -20.62 20.26
C ILE A 14 16.95 -19.76 18.98
N LEU A 15 17.80 -20.13 18.02
CA LEU A 15 17.92 -19.42 16.76
C LEU A 15 16.62 -19.46 15.95
N ILE A 16 15.98 -20.63 15.84
CA ILE A 16 14.72 -20.79 15.12
C ILE A 16 13.60 -19.97 15.78
N THR A 17 13.50 -20.01 17.11
CA THR A 17 12.51 -19.22 17.86
C THR A 17 12.75 -17.72 17.70
N ALA A 18 14.00 -17.27 17.76
CA ALA A 18 14.34 -15.87 17.52
C ALA A 18 13.92 -15.42 16.11
N VAL A 19 14.27 -16.19 15.08
CA VAL A 19 13.91 -15.90 13.68
C VAL A 19 12.39 -15.83 13.50
N ALA A 20 11.64 -16.79 14.04
CA ALA A 20 10.18 -16.82 13.96
C ALA A 20 9.51 -15.60 14.61
N LEU A 21 10.13 -15.01 15.64
CA LEU A 21 9.61 -13.82 16.33
C LEU A 21 10.07 -12.50 15.70
N LEU A 22 11.28 -12.45 15.15
CA LEU A 22 11.91 -11.23 14.63
C LEU A 22 11.50 -10.92 13.18
N LEU A 23 11.45 -11.91 12.29
CA LEU A 23 11.17 -11.68 10.87
C LEU A 23 9.79 -11.02 10.60
N PRO A 24 8.68 -11.46 11.23
CA PRO A 24 7.38 -10.82 11.03
C PRO A 24 7.35 -9.37 11.53
N ARG A 25 8.07 -9.06 12.60
CA ARG A 25 8.15 -7.69 13.13
C ARG A 25 8.90 -6.77 12.17
N LEU A 26 10.06 -7.21 11.69
CA LEU A 26 10.86 -6.45 10.72
C LEU A 26 10.15 -6.27 9.37
N SER A 27 9.29 -7.22 8.97
CA SER A 27 8.48 -7.05 7.76
C SER A 27 7.32 -6.06 7.99
N GLN A 28 6.68 -6.12 9.15
CA GLN A 28 5.61 -5.19 9.53
C GLN A 28 6.11 -3.75 9.65
N GLU A 29 7.29 -3.54 10.26
CA GLU A 29 7.93 -2.23 10.37
C GLU A 29 8.27 -1.64 8.99
N ARG A 30 8.83 -2.44 8.08
CA ARG A 30 9.09 -2.01 6.70
C ARG A 30 7.82 -1.62 5.96
N ARG A 31 6.76 -2.42 6.06
CA ARG A 31 5.45 -2.08 5.48
C ARG A 31 4.85 -0.80 6.07
N ALA A 32 5.05 -0.55 7.37
CA ALA A 32 4.63 0.70 7.99
C ALA A 32 5.40 1.90 7.43
N GLN A 33 6.72 1.77 7.24
CA GLN A 33 7.55 2.81 6.64
C GLN A 33 7.15 3.07 5.17
N GLU A 34 6.91 2.02 4.38
CA GLU A 34 6.41 2.14 3.00
C GLU A 34 5.08 2.89 2.93
N ARG A 35 4.14 2.61 3.84
CA ARG A 35 2.86 3.35 3.92
C ARG A 35 3.05 4.80 4.31
N ALA A 36 3.95 5.10 5.24
CA ALA A 36 4.28 6.47 5.62
C ALA A 36 4.86 7.26 4.44
N MET A 37 5.78 6.65 3.67
CA MET A 37 6.31 7.24 2.44
C MET A 37 5.22 7.43 1.38
N ALA A 38 4.29 6.49 1.25
CA ALA A 38 3.14 6.62 0.34
C ALA A 38 2.22 7.78 0.73
N ALA A 39 1.96 7.97 2.03
CA ALA A 39 1.18 9.11 2.52
C ALA A 39 1.90 10.44 2.24
N GLN A 40 3.19 10.54 2.50
CA GLN A 40 3.98 11.74 2.19
C GLN A 40 3.98 12.05 0.68
N PHE A 41 4.15 11.02 -0.15
CA PHE A 41 4.07 11.14 -1.60
C PHE A 41 2.73 11.69 -2.06
N TYR A 42 1.63 11.15 -1.54
CA TYR A 42 0.28 11.63 -1.83
C TYR A 42 0.07 13.09 -1.39
N GLN A 43 0.55 13.45 -0.19
CA GLN A 43 0.47 14.82 0.30
C GLN A 43 1.20 15.81 -0.61
N GLY A 44 2.41 15.46 -1.05
CA GLY A 44 3.23 16.33 -1.89
C GLY A 44 2.80 16.42 -3.36
N ARG A 45 1.97 15.49 -3.86
CA ARG A 45 1.67 15.39 -5.30
C ARG A 45 0.19 15.40 -5.67
N CYS A 46 -0.69 15.00 -4.77
CA CYS A 46 -2.10 14.77 -5.05
C CYS A 46 -3.00 15.65 -4.17
N ALA A 47 -2.71 15.72 -2.87
CA ALA A 47 -3.56 16.38 -1.89
C ALA A 47 -3.77 17.87 -2.17
N MET A 48 -2.76 18.54 -2.71
CA MET A 48 -2.81 19.96 -3.10
C MET A 48 -3.96 20.32 -4.07
N CYS A 49 -4.46 19.35 -4.85
CA CYS A 49 -5.64 19.55 -5.70
C CYS A 49 -6.89 18.86 -5.16
N HIS A 50 -6.75 17.71 -4.49
CA HIS A 50 -7.86 16.81 -4.14
C HIS A 50 -8.35 16.89 -2.70
N GLU A 51 -7.54 17.43 -1.78
CA GLU A 51 -7.87 17.51 -0.34
C GLU A 51 -8.07 18.97 0.13
N VAL A 52 -7.89 19.94 -0.76
CA VAL A 52 -8.16 21.37 -0.51
C VAL A 52 -9.64 21.65 -0.74
N GLU A 53 -10.29 22.33 0.21
CA GLU A 53 -11.68 22.78 0.05
C GLU A 53 -11.79 23.79 -1.09
N GLY A 54 -12.69 23.53 -2.06
CA GLY A 54 -12.77 24.31 -3.29
C GLY A 54 -11.57 24.13 -4.25
N GLY A 55 -10.74 23.10 -4.02
CA GLY A 55 -9.60 22.76 -4.87
C GLY A 55 -9.99 22.40 -6.31
N ILE A 56 -8.98 22.35 -7.18
CA ILE A 56 -9.16 22.09 -8.63
C ILE A 56 -9.66 20.67 -8.91
N GLY A 57 -9.24 19.70 -8.09
CA GLY A 57 -9.63 18.31 -8.23
C GLY A 57 -10.88 17.97 -7.41
N PRO A 58 -11.71 17.00 -7.85
CA PRO A 58 -12.78 16.50 -7.00
C PRO A 58 -12.20 15.84 -5.75
N ARG A 59 -12.98 15.83 -4.65
CA ARG A 59 -12.63 15.06 -3.45
C ARG A 59 -12.55 13.57 -3.78
N LEU A 60 -11.51 12.91 -3.29
CA LEU A 60 -11.28 11.47 -3.53
C LEU A 60 -11.78 10.64 -2.35
N ASP A 61 -13.08 10.64 -2.13
CA ASP A 61 -13.73 9.81 -1.11
C ASP A 61 -13.89 8.34 -1.57
N ALA A 62 -14.29 7.47 -0.64
CA ALA A 62 -14.45 6.04 -0.91
C ALA A 62 -15.46 5.75 -2.04
N ARG A 63 -16.51 6.56 -2.18
CA ARG A 63 -17.53 6.39 -3.23
C ARG A 63 -16.96 6.71 -4.61
N VAL A 64 -16.20 7.78 -4.73
CA VAL A 64 -15.51 8.14 -5.98
C VAL A 64 -14.54 7.04 -6.38
N LEU A 65 -13.73 6.54 -5.44
CA LEU A 65 -12.77 5.48 -5.71
C LEU A 65 -13.45 4.14 -6.07
N ALA A 66 -14.58 3.81 -5.43
CA ALA A 66 -15.36 2.62 -5.75
C ALA A 66 -15.96 2.65 -7.16
N SER A 67 -16.25 3.83 -7.72
CA SER A 67 -16.83 3.97 -9.06
C SER A 67 -15.94 3.39 -10.18
N TYR A 68 -14.65 3.17 -9.93
CA TYR A 68 -13.73 2.54 -10.87
C TYR A 68 -13.88 1.01 -10.91
N GLY A 69 -14.55 0.38 -9.95
CA GLY A 69 -14.82 -1.06 -9.88
C GLY A 69 -13.63 -1.92 -9.46
N THR A 70 -12.43 -1.70 -10.01
CA THR A 70 -11.20 -2.41 -9.59
C THR A 70 -10.03 -1.46 -9.37
N ALA A 71 -9.07 -1.88 -8.54
CA ALA A 71 -7.83 -1.15 -8.35
C ALA A 71 -7.04 -0.99 -9.67
N GLN A 72 -7.12 -1.97 -10.57
CA GLN A 72 -6.50 -1.89 -11.89
C GLN A 72 -7.13 -0.79 -12.76
N ARG A 73 -8.46 -0.67 -12.75
CA ARG A 73 -9.17 0.40 -13.48
C ARG A 73 -8.86 1.78 -12.91
N LEU A 74 -8.77 1.90 -11.59
CA LEU A 74 -8.34 3.14 -10.93
C LEU A 74 -6.91 3.52 -11.33
N PHE A 75 -5.96 2.57 -11.28
CA PHE A 75 -4.58 2.79 -11.74
C PHE A 75 -4.53 3.26 -13.19
N ASN A 76 -5.28 2.60 -14.07
CA ASN A 76 -5.32 2.96 -15.50
C ASN A 76 -5.82 4.38 -15.69
N TYR A 77 -6.86 4.79 -14.98
CA TYR A 77 -7.37 6.16 -15.02
C TYR A 77 -6.33 7.17 -14.52
N ILE A 78 -5.78 6.96 -13.32
CA ILE A 78 -4.80 7.90 -12.73
C ILE A 78 -3.59 8.04 -13.66
N ARG A 79 -3.06 6.94 -14.20
CA ARG A 79 -1.92 7.00 -15.13
C ARG A 79 -2.21 7.81 -16.39
N LEU A 80 -3.45 7.74 -16.90
CA LEU A 80 -3.85 8.41 -18.15
C LEU A 80 -4.25 9.88 -17.94
N ALA A 81 -4.79 10.22 -16.78
CA ALA A 81 -5.38 11.54 -16.52
C ALA A 81 -4.57 12.39 -15.53
N MET A 82 -3.68 11.79 -14.74
CA MET A 82 -2.97 12.44 -13.64
C MET A 82 -1.45 12.30 -13.77
N PRO A 83 -0.68 13.22 -13.15
CA PRO A 83 -1.13 14.48 -12.55
C PRO A 83 -1.77 15.44 -13.57
N TYR A 84 -2.68 16.30 -13.11
CA TYR A 84 -3.35 17.28 -13.98
C TYR A 84 -2.32 18.15 -14.71
N GLY A 85 -2.45 18.28 -16.03
CA GLY A 85 -1.50 19.01 -16.89
C GLY A 85 -0.19 18.26 -17.19
N ALA A 86 0.05 17.10 -16.58
CA ALA A 86 1.25 16.30 -16.77
C ALA A 86 0.98 14.77 -16.73
N PRO A 87 0.01 14.24 -17.51
CA PRO A 87 -0.33 12.82 -17.48
C PRO A 87 0.86 11.93 -17.89
N ARG A 88 0.92 10.70 -17.36
CA ARG A 88 1.98 9.71 -17.67
C ARG A 88 3.41 10.15 -17.32
N THR A 89 3.58 11.10 -16.40
CA THR A 89 4.92 11.57 -15.98
C THR A 89 5.48 10.85 -14.75
N LEU A 90 4.65 10.20 -13.93
CA LEU A 90 5.11 9.35 -12.83
C LEU A 90 5.54 7.97 -13.35
N SER A 91 6.41 7.31 -12.59
CA SER A 91 6.70 5.89 -12.77
C SER A 91 5.50 5.01 -12.35
N ASN A 92 5.44 3.78 -12.85
CA ASN A 92 4.40 2.83 -12.43
C ASN A 92 4.44 2.56 -10.92
N GLU A 93 5.62 2.54 -10.31
CA GLU A 93 5.76 2.38 -8.85
C GLU A 93 5.10 3.54 -8.10
N GLU A 94 5.30 4.77 -8.54
CA GLU A 94 4.66 5.96 -7.96
C GLU A 94 3.14 5.96 -8.14
N TYR A 95 2.63 5.50 -9.28
CA TYR A 95 1.19 5.31 -9.48
C TYR A 95 0.64 4.25 -8.54
N TRP A 96 1.29 3.09 -8.40
CA TRP A 96 0.85 2.04 -7.47
C TRP A 96 0.92 2.49 -6.02
N ARG A 97 1.95 3.23 -5.65
CA ARG A 97 2.08 3.88 -4.33
C ARG A 97 0.88 4.79 -4.05
N SER A 98 0.48 5.58 -5.04
CA SER A 98 -0.68 6.49 -4.95
C SER A 98 -2.00 5.73 -4.81
N VAL A 99 -2.24 4.74 -5.68
CA VAL A 99 -3.45 3.90 -5.65
C VAL A 99 -3.53 3.17 -4.31
N GLY A 100 -2.47 2.50 -3.88
CA GLY A 100 -2.45 1.78 -2.60
C GLY A 100 -2.69 2.71 -1.41
N HIS A 101 -2.14 3.92 -1.41
CA HIS A 101 -2.43 4.91 -0.37
C HIS A 101 -3.90 5.33 -0.37
N LEU A 102 -4.46 5.68 -1.53
CA LEU A 102 -5.87 6.08 -1.67
C LEU A 102 -6.83 4.99 -1.17
N LEU A 103 -6.59 3.74 -1.55
CA LEU A 103 -7.46 2.63 -1.14
C LEU A 103 -7.40 2.38 0.37
N ARG A 104 -6.19 2.34 0.96
CA ARG A 104 -6.03 2.14 2.41
C ARG A 104 -6.61 3.29 3.24
N SER A 105 -6.29 4.53 2.87
CA SER A 105 -6.73 5.72 3.63
C SER A 105 -8.22 6.01 3.53
N ARG A 106 -8.96 5.27 2.68
CA ARG A 106 -10.42 5.32 2.55
C ARG A 106 -11.08 4.00 2.98
N GLY A 107 -10.33 3.07 3.56
CA GLY A 107 -10.86 1.81 4.09
C GLY A 107 -11.33 0.81 3.02
N LEU A 108 -10.93 0.98 1.76
CA LEU A 108 -11.35 0.09 0.66
C LEU A 108 -10.56 -1.21 0.61
N VAL A 109 -9.39 -1.24 1.25
CA VAL A 109 -8.55 -2.44 1.40
C VAL A 109 -7.89 -2.45 2.79
N PRO A 110 -7.51 -3.63 3.32
CA PRO A 110 -6.73 -3.72 4.55
C PRO A 110 -5.42 -2.92 4.51
N GLU A 111 -4.95 -2.48 5.67
CA GLU A 111 -3.70 -1.72 5.79
C GLU A 111 -2.48 -2.48 5.25
N ASP A 112 -2.47 -3.81 5.31
CA ASP A 112 -1.39 -4.65 4.82
C ASP A 112 -1.59 -5.17 3.39
N ALA A 113 -2.66 -4.72 2.70
CA ALA A 113 -2.92 -5.09 1.32
C ALA A 113 -1.81 -4.59 0.38
N VAL A 114 -1.27 -5.53 -0.41
CA VAL A 114 -0.32 -5.24 -1.48
C VAL A 114 -1.11 -4.85 -2.73
N VAL A 115 -0.92 -3.62 -3.21
CA VAL A 115 -1.60 -3.10 -4.41
C VAL A 115 -0.56 -2.84 -5.49
N ASN A 116 -0.52 -3.70 -6.51
CA ASN A 116 0.43 -3.63 -7.61
C ASN A 116 -0.17 -4.26 -8.88
N GLY A 117 0.62 -4.35 -9.96
CA GLY A 117 0.14 -4.90 -11.25
C GLY A 117 -0.24 -6.39 -11.22
N GLU A 118 0.13 -7.13 -10.17
CA GLU A 118 -0.22 -8.55 -10.01
C GLU A 118 -1.53 -8.72 -9.22
N THR A 119 -1.78 -7.83 -8.25
CA THR A 119 -2.94 -7.95 -7.36
C THR A 119 -4.13 -7.10 -7.79
N ALA A 120 -3.90 -6.00 -8.52
CA ALA A 120 -4.89 -4.94 -8.71
C ALA A 120 -6.14 -5.35 -9.50
N GLU A 121 -6.06 -6.34 -10.39
CA GLU A 121 -7.23 -6.85 -11.12
C GLU A 121 -8.19 -7.59 -10.18
N GLY A 122 -7.65 -8.29 -9.18
CA GLY A 122 -8.43 -9.05 -8.19
C GLY A 122 -8.97 -8.23 -7.02
N ILE A 123 -8.63 -6.93 -6.94
CA ILE A 123 -9.11 -6.03 -5.88
C ILE A 123 -10.36 -5.30 -6.39
N SER A 124 -11.55 -5.79 -6.03
CA SER A 124 -12.83 -5.10 -6.25
C SER A 124 -13.00 -3.93 -5.29
N LEU A 125 -13.55 -2.82 -5.77
CA LEU A 125 -13.75 -1.60 -5.01
C LEU A 125 -15.25 -1.36 -4.80
N GLU A 126 -15.73 -1.63 -3.59
CA GLU A 126 -17.14 -1.45 -3.24
C GLU A 126 -17.29 -0.33 -2.19
N ALA A 127 -18.21 0.61 -2.43
CA ALA A 127 -18.56 1.65 -1.48
C ALA A 127 -19.46 1.06 -0.38
N GLY A 128 -18.90 0.23 0.50
CA GLY A 128 -19.66 -0.41 1.59
C GLY A 128 -18.87 -1.39 2.46
N ALA A 129 -17.58 -1.63 2.19
CA ALA A 129 -16.75 -2.48 3.03
C ALA A 129 -16.13 -1.68 4.19
N SER A 130 -16.97 -1.09 5.05
CA SER A 130 -16.61 -0.59 6.40
C SER A 130 -17.88 -0.37 7.20
#